data_AF-A0A6C0HF11-F1
#
_entry.id   AF-A0A6C0HF11-F1
#
_cell.length_a   1.000
_cell.length_b   1.000
_cell.length_c   1.000
_cell.angle_alpha   90.00
_cell.angle_beta   90.00
_cell.angle_gamma   90.00
#
_symmetry.space_group_name_H-M   'P 1'
#
loop_
_entity.id
_entity.type
_entity.pdbx_description
1 polymer ?
#
loop_
_entity_poly.entity_id
_entity_poly.type
_entity_poly.pdbx_seq_one_letter_code
_entity_poly.pdbx_strand_id
1 'polypeptide(L)'
;MEIKGDLKENLSSDGEDSEDNTETEIDDKFSSFRIENNENKPFRDYWHKKHTYKKSAYVLAIISTLKFLKYGANKLTNGVYMIKKDYDGTPDKETCALLGVPVKLITDFLIEDSELVISLKKSIELSYIDDIEEITTKYISKALHKFLPYFKSCNPLDLVLLNIEPRGFGRYARKYPTPRVTIPGGKMESDDLFNFESCGFREFKEETGLDITCCHEKISREKIRSSKRFTHLSSFQKRLKVLPYKKQQELLTKFESMYYLVKIK
;
A
#
# COMPACT_ATOMS: atom_id res chain seq x y z
N MET A 1 -45.01 -40.50 40.64
CA MET A 1 -43.98 -41.46 41.08
C MET A 1 -42.93 -40.64 41.78
N GLU A 2 -43.05 -40.50 43.10
CA GLU A 2 -42.44 -41.39 44.12
C GLU A 2 -40.94 -41.07 44.25
N ILE A 3 -40.29 -40.81 45.38
CA ILE A 3 -40.52 -40.90 46.84
C ILE A 3 -39.40 -40.01 47.47
N LYS A 4 -39.70 -39.01 48.31
CA LYS A 4 -39.48 -38.93 49.80
C LYS A 4 -38.17 -39.53 50.35
N GLY A 5 -37.52 -38.84 51.29
CA GLY A 5 -36.49 -39.45 52.15
C GLY A 5 -35.66 -38.48 53.00
N ASP A 6 -36.14 -38.22 54.21
CA ASP A 6 -35.62 -37.31 55.23
C ASP A 6 -34.45 -37.86 56.10
N LEU A 7 -33.79 -36.92 56.80
CA LEU A 7 -33.37 -36.90 58.21
C LEU A 7 -32.16 -37.71 58.74
N LYS A 8 -31.23 -36.95 59.36
CA LYS A 8 -30.66 -37.03 60.74
C LYS A 8 -29.54 -35.95 60.86
N GLU A 9 -29.64 -34.83 61.59
CA GLU A 9 -29.57 -34.63 63.07
C GLU A 9 -28.59 -35.61 63.75
N ASN A 10 -27.62 -35.28 64.61
CA ASN A 10 -27.32 -34.18 65.54
C ASN A 10 -25.94 -34.60 66.16
N LEU A 11 -24.94 -33.80 66.58
CA LEU A 11 -24.85 -32.98 67.81
C LEU A 11 -23.36 -32.63 68.12
N SER A 12 -23.21 -31.59 68.97
CA SER A 12 -22.07 -31.08 69.75
C SER A 12 -20.96 -30.30 69.03
N SER A 13 -20.41 -29.20 69.54
CA SER A 13 -20.73 -28.10 70.48
C SER A 13 -19.36 -27.50 70.86
N ASP A 14 -19.36 -26.23 71.25
CA ASP A 14 -18.26 -25.50 71.92
C ASP A 14 -17.13 -25.05 70.98
N GLY A 15 -16.64 -23.81 70.98
CA GLY A 15 -16.94 -22.65 71.81
C GLY A 15 -16.27 -21.42 71.20
N GLU A 16 -16.56 -20.29 71.81
CA GLU A 16 -16.27 -18.92 71.38
C GLU A 16 -14.79 -18.52 71.44
N ASP A 17 -14.49 -17.47 70.66
CA ASP A 17 -13.53 -16.39 70.88
C ASP A 17 -12.04 -16.69 71.10
N SER A 18 -11.21 -16.21 70.16
CA SER A 18 -10.10 -15.29 70.49
C SER A 18 -9.48 -14.74 69.21
N GLU A 19 -9.50 -13.41 69.11
CA GLU A 19 -8.55 -12.65 68.30
C GLU A 19 -7.14 -12.93 68.83
N ASP A 20 -6.23 -13.35 67.96
CA ASP A 20 -4.83 -13.04 68.19
C ASP A 20 -4.06 -12.90 66.88
N ASN A 21 -3.47 -11.71 66.74
CA ASN A 21 -2.57 -11.30 65.70
C ASN A 21 -1.30 -12.16 65.75
N THR A 22 -0.99 -12.84 64.66
CA THR A 22 0.39 -13.23 64.37
C THR A 22 0.70 -12.92 62.91
N GLU A 23 1.37 -11.79 62.74
CA GLU A 23 2.14 -11.45 61.55
C GLU A 23 3.10 -12.60 61.24
N THR A 24 2.99 -13.17 60.04
CA THR A 24 4.09 -13.88 59.41
C THR A 24 4.18 -13.43 57.96
N GLU A 25 5.14 -12.55 57.73
CA GLU A 25 5.63 -12.11 56.44
C GLU A 25 5.98 -13.32 55.57
N ILE A 26 5.31 -13.44 54.42
CA ILE A 26 5.86 -14.16 53.26
C ILE A 26 5.64 -13.30 52.02
N ASP A 27 6.69 -12.52 51.74
CA ASP A 27 7.19 -12.13 50.42
C ASP A 27 6.21 -11.58 49.37
N ASP A 28 6.09 -10.26 49.45
CA ASP A 28 6.13 -9.33 48.32
C ASP A 28 6.93 -9.85 47.10
N LYS A 29 6.21 -10.24 46.05
CA LYS A 29 6.78 -10.37 44.71
C LYS A 29 5.90 -9.81 43.58
N PHE A 30 5.05 -8.82 43.90
CA PHE A 30 4.25 -8.12 42.88
C PHE A 30 3.96 -6.63 43.16
N SER A 31 4.76 -5.95 43.99
CA SER A 31 4.51 -4.56 44.40
C SER A 31 5.66 -3.57 44.10
N SER A 32 6.64 -3.93 43.27
CA SER A 32 7.78 -3.06 42.97
C SER A 32 8.12 -2.97 41.49
N PHE A 33 7.24 -2.32 40.71
CA PHE A 33 7.71 -1.49 39.60
C PHE A 33 7.04 -0.12 39.66
N ARG A 34 7.73 0.75 40.39
CA ARG A 34 7.71 2.22 40.44
C ARG A 34 6.74 2.89 39.46
N ILE A 35 5.74 3.53 40.07
CA ILE A 35 5.12 4.75 39.56
C ILE A 35 6.19 5.85 39.66
N GLU A 36 6.99 6.00 38.61
CA GLU A 36 7.84 7.18 38.42
C GLU A 36 7.47 7.81 37.07
N ASN A 37 6.88 9.00 37.15
CA ASN A 37 6.83 10.06 36.14
C ASN A 37 6.47 9.65 34.71
N ASN A 38 5.17 9.70 34.39
CA ASN A 38 4.68 9.74 33.02
C ASN A 38 3.84 11.00 32.73
N GLU A 39 4.14 12.10 33.44
CA GLU A 39 3.79 13.46 33.00
C GLU A 39 4.72 13.87 31.87
N ASN A 40 4.44 13.35 30.66
CA ASN A 40 4.81 13.87 29.32
C ASN A 40 4.84 12.75 28.27
N LYS A 41 3.79 11.94 28.20
CA LYS A 41 3.43 11.31 26.92
C LYS A 41 2.08 11.87 26.51
N PRO A 42 2.02 12.68 25.44
CA PRO A 42 0.77 13.32 25.08
C PRO A 42 -0.24 12.21 24.78
N PHE A 43 -1.47 12.46 25.19
CA PHE A 43 -2.71 11.74 24.91
C PHE A 43 -2.96 11.36 23.42
N ARG A 44 -1.98 11.54 22.52
CA ARG A 44 -2.01 11.22 21.09
C ARG A 44 -1.93 9.72 20.79
N ASP A 45 -1.20 8.94 21.57
CA ASP A 45 -0.93 7.54 21.18
C ASP A 45 -2.10 6.58 21.46
N TYR A 46 -3.05 6.96 22.31
CA TYR A 46 -4.20 6.11 22.64
C TYR A 46 -5.35 6.18 21.61
N TRP A 47 -5.37 7.21 20.74
CA TRP A 47 -6.42 7.38 19.72
C TRP A 47 -6.15 6.67 18.38
N HIS A 48 -4.96 6.09 18.17
CA HIS A 48 -4.58 5.50 16.88
C HIS A 48 -4.83 4.00 16.71
N LYS A 49 -5.46 3.32 17.70
CA LYS A 49 -5.71 1.87 17.68
C LYS A 49 -7.11 1.44 17.19
N LYS A 50 -7.87 2.29 16.50
CA LYS A 50 -9.11 1.89 15.81
C LYS A 50 -9.01 2.14 14.30
N HIS A 51 -8.90 1.05 13.53
CA HIS A 51 -9.07 1.00 12.07
C HIS A 51 -8.29 2.03 11.23
N THR A 52 -6.98 2.16 11.45
CA THR A 52 -6.12 2.96 10.56
C THR A 52 -5.99 2.25 9.20
N TYR A 53 -6.67 2.79 8.19
CA TYR A 53 -6.40 2.43 6.81
C TYR A 53 -4.94 2.80 6.50
N LYS A 54 -4.19 1.90 5.83
CA LYS A 54 -2.97 2.31 5.15
C LYS A 54 -3.37 3.20 3.98
N LYS A 55 -2.88 4.45 4.00
CA LYS A 55 -3.20 5.47 3.01
C LYS A 55 -2.10 5.53 1.96
N SER A 56 -2.51 5.68 0.71
CA SER A 56 -1.62 5.82 -0.44
C SER A 56 -2.18 6.83 -1.42
N ALA A 57 -1.31 7.47 -2.18
CA ALA A 57 -1.70 8.41 -3.23
C ALA A 57 -0.91 8.13 -4.51
N TYR A 58 -1.58 8.29 -5.65
CA TYR A 58 -1.03 8.02 -6.96
C TYR A 58 -1.36 9.15 -7.92
N VAL A 59 -0.41 9.53 -8.76
CA VAL A 59 -0.55 10.59 -9.74
C VAL A 59 -0.45 9.99 -11.13
N LEU A 60 -1.57 10.06 -11.85
CA LEU A 60 -1.68 9.74 -13.25
C LEU A 60 -1.50 11.05 -14.04
N ALA A 61 -0.31 11.27 -14.58
CA ALA A 61 0.02 12.52 -15.25
C ALA A 61 -0.09 12.39 -16.77
N ILE A 62 -0.67 13.42 -17.40
CA ILE A 62 -0.68 13.63 -18.85
C ILE A 62 0.30 14.76 -19.18
N ILE A 63 1.19 14.54 -20.14
CA ILE A 63 2.16 15.53 -20.61
C ILE A 63 2.22 15.57 -22.13
N SER A 64 2.42 16.74 -22.72
CA SER A 64 2.63 16.84 -24.17
C SER A 64 3.92 16.14 -24.58
N THR A 65 3.93 15.49 -25.75
CA THR A 65 5.12 14.81 -26.30
C THR A 65 6.35 15.70 -26.30
N LEU A 66 6.21 16.95 -26.78
CA LEU A 66 7.32 17.90 -26.90
C LEU A 66 7.99 18.19 -25.55
N LYS A 67 7.22 18.30 -24.46
CA LYS A 67 7.78 18.51 -23.13
C LYS A 67 8.47 17.26 -22.62
N PHE A 68 7.88 16.09 -22.82
CA PHE A 68 8.52 14.85 -22.38
C PHE A 68 9.87 14.63 -23.07
N LEU A 69 9.96 14.95 -24.37
CA LEU A 69 11.23 14.98 -25.10
C LEU A 69 12.23 15.98 -24.51
N LYS A 70 11.79 17.17 -24.08
CA LYS A 70 12.65 18.14 -23.38
C LYS A 70 13.18 17.65 -22.04
N TYR A 71 12.48 16.70 -21.39
CA TYR A 71 12.96 16.01 -20.19
C TYR A 71 13.92 14.85 -20.50
N GLY A 72 14.40 14.72 -21.74
CA GLY A 72 15.36 13.70 -22.14
C GLY A 72 14.72 12.36 -22.54
N ALA A 73 13.41 12.34 -22.84
CA ALA A 73 12.76 11.14 -23.30
C ALA A 73 13.19 10.76 -24.72
N ASN A 74 13.32 9.45 -24.96
CA ASN A 74 13.57 8.87 -26.26
C ASN A 74 12.34 8.13 -26.75
N LYS A 75 12.05 8.22 -28.06
CA LYS A 75 10.95 7.48 -28.68
C LYS A 75 11.41 6.06 -29.03
N LEU A 76 10.66 5.07 -28.56
CA LEU A 76 10.83 3.66 -28.90
C LEU A 76 10.24 3.36 -30.29
N THR A 77 10.69 2.25 -30.87
CA THR A 77 10.22 1.75 -32.18
C THR A 77 8.71 1.53 -32.23
N ASN A 78 8.10 1.14 -31.11
CA ASN A 78 6.66 0.93 -30.96
C ASN A 78 5.84 2.22 -30.69
N GLY A 79 6.48 3.38 -30.70
CA GLY A 79 5.82 4.68 -30.53
C GLY A 79 5.58 5.12 -29.09
N VAL A 80 5.94 4.30 -28.10
CA VAL A 80 6.03 4.72 -26.68
C VAL A 80 7.30 5.56 -26.50
N TYR A 81 7.31 6.43 -25.49
CA TYR A 81 8.48 7.21 -25.12
C TYR A 81 9.02 6.71 -23.79
N MET A 82 10.32 6.82 -23.55
CA MET A 82 10.91 6.45 -22.27
C MET A 82 12.00 7.40 -21.81
N ILE A 83 12.15 7.54 -20.51
CA ILE A 83 13.34 8.06 -19.84
C ILE A 83 13.93 6.89 -19.04
N LYS A 84 15.18 6.53 -19.34
CA LYS A 84 15.93 5.55 -18.55
C LYS A 84 16.26 6.18 -17.19
N LYS A 85 16.05 5.42 -16.11
CA LYS A 85 16.31 5.87 -14.74
C LYS A 85 17.41 5.01 -14.13
N ASP A 86 18.20 5.61 -13.25
CA ASP A 86 19.14 4.87 -12.43
C ASP A 86 18.37 4.09 -11.37
N TYR A 87 18.63 2.79 -11.29
CA TYR A 87 18.04 1.91 -10.29
C TYR A 87 19.14 1.42 -9.35
N ASP A 88 18.96 1.69 -8.06
CA ASP A 88 19.79 1.11 -6.99
C ASP A 88 18.95 0.47 -5.87
N GLY A 89 17.62 0.41 -6.04
CA GLY A 89 16.70 -0.23 -5.10
C GLY A 89 16.46 0.55 -3.81
N THR A 90 16.87 1.82 -3.75
CA THR A 90 16.45 2.77 -2.70
C THR A 90 15.04 3.29 -2.98
N PRO A 91 14.30 3.79 -1.96
CA PRO A 91 12.95 4.34 -2.15
C PRO A 91 12.86 5.38 -3.27
N ASP A 92 13.87 6.24 -3.40
CA ASP A 92 13.90 7.31 -4.41
C ASP A 92 14.31 6.80 -5.81
N LYS A 93 14.69 5.52 -5.93
CA LYS A 93 15.19 4.88 -7.15
C LYS A 93 14.67 3.43 -7.25
N GLU A 94 13.38 3.25 -6.99
CA GLU A 94 12.69 1.97 -7.21
C GLU A 94 12.26 1.78 -8.69
N THR A 95 12.24 2.87 -9.46
CA THR A 95 11.82 2.89 -10.87
C THR A 95 13.00 2.74 -11.82
N CYS A 96 12.95 1.77 -12.72
CA CYS A 96 13.98 1.54 -13.75
C CYS A 96 13.78 2.40 -15.00
N ALA A 97 12.53 2.75 -15.32
CA ALA A 97 12.19 3.58 -16.47
C ALA A 97 10.90 4.36 -16.22
N LEU A 98 10.82 5.58 -16.75
CA LEU A 98 9.57 6.32 -16.86
C LEU A 98 9.09 6.24 -18.31
N LEU A 99 7.90 5.66 -18.51
CA LEU A 99 7.23 5.55 -19.80
C LEU A 99 6.29 6.73 -20.04
N GLY A 100 6.24 7.21 -21.27
CA GLY A 100 5.19 8.06 -21.81
C GLY A 100 4.43 7.30 -22.89
N VAL A 101 3.25 6.77 -22.53
CA VAL A 101 2.38 6.04 -23.45
C VAL A 101 1.43 7.02 -24.11
N PRO A 102 1.40 7.14 -25.45
CA PRO A 102 0.43 8.00 -26.12
C PRO A 102 -1.00 7.69 -25.69
N VAL A 103 -1.80 8.72 -25.42
CA VAL A 103 -3.19 8.60 -24.99
C VAL A 103 -3.99 7.69 -25.93
N LYS A 104 -3.78 7.81 -27.25
CA LYS A 104 -4.44 6.95 -28.24
C LYS A 104 -4.14 5.46 -28.11
N LEU A 105 -3.02 5.10 -27.48
CA LEU A 105 -2.54 3.72 -27.31
C LEU A 105 -2.84 3.16 -25.91
N ILE A 106 -3.42 3.95 -25.00
CA ILE A 106 -3.59 3.53 -23.60
C ILE A 106 -4.51 2.31 -23.46
N THR A 107 -5.54 2.19 -24.30
CA THR A 107 -6.45 1.04 -24.27
C THR A 107 -5.74 -0.25 -24.65
N ASP A 108 -4.93 -0.23 -25.71
CA ASP A 108 -4.14 -1.38 -26.15
C ASP A 108 -3.11 -1.76 -25.09
N PHE A 109 -2.48 -0.75 -24.46
CA PHE A 109 -1.52 -0.94 -23.39
C PHE A 109 -2.09 -1.66 -22.16
N LEU A 110 -3.41 -1.58 -21.94
CA LEU A 110 -4.09 -2.30 -20.85
C LEU A 110 -4.40 -3.77 -21.17
N ILE A 111 -4.15 -4.21 -22.41
CA ILE A 111 -4.30 -5.59 -22.86
C ILE A 111 -2.91 -6.23 -22.88
N GLU A 112 -2.69 -7.19 -21.99
CA GLU A 112 -1.39 -7.87 -21.79
C GLU A 112 -0.82 -8.52 -23.06
N ASP A 113 -1.69 -9.06 -23.89
CA ASP A 113 -1.33 -9.77 -25.12
C ASP A 113 -1.47 -8.87 -26.36
N SER A 114 -1.57 -7.54 -26.18
CA SER A 114 -1.56 -6.60 -27.31
C SER A 114 -0.20 -6.58 -28.00
N GLU A 115 -0.20 -6.27 -29.30
CA GLU A 115 1.03 -6.06 -30.06
C GLU A 115 1.93 -5.00 -29.42
N LEU A 116 1.33 -3.97 -28.82
CA LEU A 116 2.06 -2.93 -28.10
C LEU A 116 2.85 -3.50 -26.90
N VAL A 117 2.21 -4.28 -26.03
CA VAL A 117 2.88 -4.87 -24.86
C VAL A 117 3.89 -5.94 -25.29
N ILE A 118 3.56 -6.75 -26.30
CA ILE A 118 4.49 -7.74 -26.88
C ILE A 118 5.72 -7.05 -27.47
N SER A 119 5.56 -5.90 -28.12
CA SER A 119 6.68 -5.14 -28.67
C SER A 119 7.56 -4.52 -27.58
N LEU A 120 6.97 -4.05 -26.47
CA LEU A 120 7.72 -3.53 -25.33
C LEU A 120 8.61 -4.60 -24.69
N LYS A 121 8.08 -5.82 -24.53
CA LYS A 121 8.82 -7.00 -24.05
C LYS A 121 10.07 -7.33 -24.88
N LYS A 122 10.11 -6.88 -26.14
CA LYS A 122 11.20 -7.15 -27.09
C LYS A 122 12.05 -5.90 -27.40
N SER A 123 11.78 -4.77 -26.73
CA SER A 123 12.48 -3.51 -26.98
C SER A 123 13.93 -3.61 -26.51
N ILE A 124 14.88 -3.39 -27.43
CA ILE A 124 16.31 -3.39 -27.12
C ILE A 124 16.65 -2.27 -26.12
N GLU A 125 15.93 -1.17 -26.18
CA GLU A 125 16.10 0.00 -25.33
C GLU A 125 15.74 -0.28 -23.86
N LEU A 126 14.89 -1.28 -23.61
CA LEU A 126 14.47 -1.73 -22.27
C LEU A 126 15.24 -2.97 -21.78
N SER A 127 16.13 -3.54 -22.60
CA SER A 127 16.86 -4.79 -22.30
C SER A 127 17.79 -4.73 -21.08
N TYR A 128 18.06 -3.53 -20.56
CA TYR A 128 18.83 -3.36 -19.32
C TYR A 128 18.01 -3.67 -18.05
N ILE A 129 16.70 -3.88 -18.19
CA ILE A 129 15.81 -4.27 -17.09
C ILE A 129 15.76 -5.80 -17.08
N ASP A 130 16.21 -6.41 -16.00
CA ASP A 130 16.18 -7.87 -15.84
C ASP A 130 14.76 -8.42 -16.00
N ASP A 131 14.63 -9.52 -16.75
CA ASP A 131 13.38 -10.24 -17.02
C ASP A 131 12.29 -9.36 -17.69
N ILE A 132 12.67 -8.33 -18.47
CA ILE A 132 11.74 -7.40 -19.13
C ILE A 132 10.72 -8.09 -20.04
N GLU A 133 11.06 -9.24 -20.61
CA GLU A 133 10.17 -10.07 -21.42
C GLU A 133 8.95 -10.57 -20.63
N GLU A 134 9.03 -10.59 -19.29
CA GLU A 134 7.94 -10.96 -18.38
C GLU A 134 7.14 -9.76 -17.85
N ILE A 135 7.39 -8.54 -18.35
CA ILE A 135 6.71 -7.34 -17.86
C ILE A 135 5.18 -7.44 -17.94
N THR A 136 4.50 -6.94 -16.91
CA THR A 136 3.03 -6.93 -16.82
C THR A 136 2.46 -5.54 -16.52
N THR A 137 1.33 -5.23 -17.17
CA THR A 137 0.45 -4.07 -16.97
C THR A 137 -0.82 -4.40 -16.15
N LYS A 138 -1.03 -5.67 -15.74
CA LYS A 138 -2.19 -6.12 -14.94
C LYS A 138 -2.46 -5.27 -13.69
N TYR A 139 -1.42 -4.80 -13.02
CA TYR A 139 -1.55 -4.07 -11.74
C TYR A 139 -2.19 -2.69 -11.89
N ILE A 140 -2.02 -2.05 -13.04
CA ILE A 140 -2.55 -0.70 -13.30
C ILE A 140 -3.91 -0.72 -14.00
N SER A 141 -4.26 -1.83 -14.63
CA SER A 141 -5.46 -1.94 -15.47
C SER A 141 -6.74 -1.53 -14.73
N LYS A 142 -6.97 -2.03 -13.51
CA LYS A 142 -8.17 -1.66 -12.73
C LYS A 142 -8.25 -0.16 -12.42
N ALA A 143 -7.12 0.48 -12.13
CA ALA A 143 -7.08 1.90 -11.82
C ALA A 143 -7.29 2.74 -13.09
N LEU A 144 -6.55 2.43 -14.17
CA LEU A 144 -6.63 3.15 -15.44
C LEU A 144 -8.00 3.04 -16.12
N HIS A 145 -8.70 1.91 -15.99
CA HIS A 145 -10.06 1.74 -16.53
C HIS A 145 -11.03 2.83 -16.03
N LYS A 146 -10.85 3.33 -14.81
CA LYS A 146 -11.67 4.41 -14.25
C LYS A 146 -11.42 5.77 -14.93
N PHE A 147 -10.26 5.93 -15.55
CA PHE A 147 -9.84 7.17 -16.19
C PHE A 147 -10.00 7.17 -17.71
N LEU A 148 -10.31 6.03 -18.34
CA LEU A 148 -10.53 5.92 -19.79
C LEU A 148 -11.53 6.96 -20.35
N PRO A 149 -12.64 7.32 -19.66
CA PRO A 149 -13.54 8.36 -20.17
C PRO A 149 -12.87 9.72 -20.35
N TYR A 150 -11.91 10.07 -19.48
CA TYR A 150 -11.19 11.35 -19.54
C TYR A 150 -10.14 11.38 -20.65
N PHE A 151 -9.54 10.23 -20.98
CA PHE A 151 -8.58 10.13 -22.07
C PHE A 151 -9.21 10.40 -23.43
N LYS A 152 -10.52 10.16 -23.60
CA LYS A 152 -11.24 10.44 -24.86
C LYS A 152 -11.26 11.92 -25.24
N SER A 153 -11.17 12.83 -24.27
CA SER A 153 -11.15 14.28 -24.51
C SER A 153 -9.73 14.87 -24.55
N CYS A 154 -8.70 14.05 -24.31
CA CYS A 154 -7.32 14.50 -24.33
C CYS A 154 -6.75 14.47 -25.76
N ASN A 155 -5.66 15.20 -25.99
CA ASN A 155 -4.96 15.12 -27.27
C ASN A 155 -4.41 13.68 -27.43
N PRO A 156 -4.68 12.98 -28.54
CA PRO A 156 -4.25 11.59 -28.74
C PRO A 156 -2.73 11.39 -28.75
N LEU A 157 -1.96 12.47 -28.96
CA LEU A 157 -0.49 12.46 -28.92
C LEU A 157 0.10 12.83 -27.56
N ASP A 158 -0.71 13.39 -26.65
CA ASP A 158 -0.26 13.56 -25.26
C ASP A 158 0.07 12.19 -24.66
N LEU A 159 0.96 12.17 -23.68
CA LEU A 159 1.52 10.97 -23.10
C LEU A 159 1.01 10.79 -21.68
N VAL A 160 0.58 9.59 -21.36
CA VAL A 160 0.29 9.14 -19.99
C VAL A 160 1.58 8.61 -19.38
N LEU A 161 1.97 9.17 -18.24
CA LEU A 161 3.19 8.79 -17.53
C LEU A 161 2.99 7.59 -16.61
N LEU A 162 3.84 6.57 -16.77
CA LEU A 162 3.82 5.30 -16.02
C LEU A 162 5.24 4.85 -15.71
N ASN A 163 5.47 4.20 -14.57
CA ASN A 163 6.79 3.67 -14.22
C ASN A 163 6.95 2.22 -14.70
N ILE A 164 8.18 1.79 -14.93
CA ILE A 164 8.58 0.38 -14.87
C ILE A 164 9.37 0.16 -13.58
N GLU A 165 8.87 -0.73 -12.73
CA GLU A 165 9.58 -1.22 -11.55
C GLU A 165 10.10 -2.65 -11.84
N PRO A 166 11.28 -3.03 -11.32
CA PRO A 166 11.81 -4.36 -11.53
C PRO A 166 11.05 -5.38 -10.68
N ARG A 167 11.35 -6.66 -10.90
CA ARG A 167 10.91 -7.72 -9.99
C ARG A 167 11.37 -7.42 -8.56
N GLY A 168 10.55 -7.82 -7.59
CA GLY A 168 10.90 -7.71 -6.18
C GLY A 168 12.02 -8.68 -5.79
N PHE A 169 12.88 -8.25 -4.87
CA PHE A 169 13.92 -9.10 -4.30
C PHE A 169 13.54 -9.62 -2.90
N GLY A 170 14.19 -10.72 -2.48
CA GLY A 170 14.03 -11.31 -1.15
C GLY A 170 12.56 -11.61 -0.80
N ARG A 171 12.07 -11.03 0.31
CA ARG A 171 10.68 -11.24 0.77
C ARG A 171 9.61 -10.76 -0.21
N TYR A 172 9.97 -9.88 -1.15
CA TYR A 172 9.05 -9.30 -2.13
C TYR A 172 9.00 -10.06 -3.45
N ALA A 173 9.95 -10.95 -3.73
CA ALA A 173 9.98 -11.74 -4.97
C ALA A 173 8.68 -12.53 -5.18
N ARG A 174 8.12 -13.13 -4.13
CA ARG A 174 6.84 -13.85 -4.22
C ARG A 174 5.65 -12.94 -4.51
N LYS A 175 5.70 -11.68 -4.10
CA LYS A 175 4.62 -10.71 -4.28
C LYS A 175 4.71 -10.01 -5.64
N TYR A 176 5.93 -9.79 -6.10
CA TYR A 176 6.24 -9.09 -7.34
C TYR A 176 7.30 -9.93 -8.08
N PRO A 177 6.90 -11.04 -8.71
CA PRO A 177 7.85 -11.97 -9.31
C PRO A 177 8.50 -11.46 -10.59
N THR A 178 7.86 -10.51 -11.27
CA THR A 178 8.27 -10.00 -12.57
C THR A 178 8.33 -8.47 -12.57
N PRO A 179 9.04 -7.85 -13.54
CA PRO A 179 8.92 -6.42 -13.79
C PRO A 179 7.47 -6.03 -14.04
N ARG A 180 7.12 -4.81 -13.67
CA ARG A 180 5.73 -4.35 -13.73
C ARG A 180 5.66 -2.90 -14.12
N VAL A 181 4.60 -2.56 -14.84
CA VAL A 181 4.21 -1.18 -15.02
C VAL A 181 3.39 -0.75 -13.81
N THR A 182 3.70 0.43 -13.26
CA THR A 182 2.98 1.03 -12.12
C THR A 182 2.56 2.46 -12.44
N ILE A 183 1.57 2.96 -11.71
CA ILE A 183 1.22 4.38 -11.71
C ILE A 183 2.09 5.02 -10.64
N PRO A 184 2.76 6.15 -10.93
CA PRO A 184 3.63 6.74 -9.94
C PRO A 184 2.89 7.11 -8.66
N GLY A 185 3.45 6.76 -7.51
CA GLY A 185 2.84 6.98 -6.21
C GLY A 185 3.09 5.87 -5.19
N GLY A 186 2.95 6.22 -3.92
CA GLY A 186 3.24 5.30 -2.83
C GLY A 186 2.43 5.56 -1.58
N LYS A 187 3.08 5.40 -0.42
CA LYS A 187 2.40 5.43 0.88
C LYS A 187 2.53 6.78 1.52
N MET A 188 1.51 7.13 2.28
CA MET A 188 1.55 8.34 3.08
C MET A 188 2.54 8.20 4.23
N GLU A 189 3.44 9.17 4.33
CA GLU A 189 4.45 9.33 5.38
C GLU A 189 4.07 10.49 6.32
N SER A 190 4.87 10.70 7.38
CA SER A 190 4.63 11.79 8.35
C SER A 190 4.68 13.16 7.70
N ASP A 191 5.61 13.32 6.75
CA ASP A 191 5.95 14.60 6.13
C ASP A 191 4.86 15.05 5.15
N ASP A 192 3.97 14.13 4.76
CA ASP A 192 2.79 14.43 3.95
C ASP A 192 1.69 15.15 4.72
N LEU A 193 1.85 15.35 6.04
CA LEU A 193 0.88 16.01 6.93
C LEU A 193 -0.53 15.40 6.83
N PHE A 194 -0.59 14.09 6.60
CA PHE A 194 -1.82 13.32 6.36
C PHE A 194 -2.64 13.76 5.12
N ASN A 195 -2.02 14.44 4.15
CA ASN A 195 -2.62 14.94 2.93
C ASN A 195 -2.29 14.03 1.72
N PHE A 196 -3.34 13.50 1.08
CA PHE A 196 -3.18 12.63 -0.10
C PHE A 196 -2.53 13.33 -1.30
N GLU A 197 -2.77 14.61 -1.49
CA GLU A 197 -2.22 15.36 -2.63
C GLU A 197 -0.73 15.65 -2.41
N SER A 198 -0.34 16.04 -1.19
CA SER A 198 1.07 16.18 -0.80
C SER A 198 1.83 14.86 -0.95
N CYS A 199 1.26 13.75 -0.45
CA CYS A 199 1.79 12.40 -0.65
C CYS A 199 1.94 12.06 -2.14
N GLY A 200 0.91 12.34 -2.95
CA GLY A 200 0.95 12.05 -4.38
C GLY A 200 2.05 12.82 -5.11
N PHE A 201 2.25 14.10 -4.81
CA PHE A 201 3.30 14.91 -5.45
C PHE A 201 4.70 14.56 -4.99
N ARG A 202 4.89 14.25 -3.70
CA ARG A 202 6.18 13.78 -3.18
C ARG A 202 6.60 12.49 -3.89
N GLU A 203 5.76 11.47 -3.84
CA GLU A 203 6.04 10.17 -4.47
C GLU A 203 6.21 10.28 -5.99
N PHE A 204 5.37 11.10 -6.65
CA PHE A 204 5.53 11.35 -8.09
C PHE A 204 6.89 11.98 -8.40
N LYS A 205 7.35 12.93 -7.59
CA LYS A 205 8.66 13.57 -7.77
C LYS A 205 9.80 12.60 -7.52
N GLU A 206 9.74 11.79 -6.46
CA GLU A 206 10.73 10.76 -6.14
C GLU A 206 10.88 9.77 -7.30
N GLU A 207 9.76 9.17 -7.74
CA GLU A 207 9.80 8.12 -8.76
C GLU A 207 10.09 8.66 -10.16
N THR A 208 9.49 9.79 -10.55
CA THR A 208 9.61 10.32 -11.93
C THR A 208 10.79 11.28 -12.09
N GLY A 209 11.21 11.97 -11.03
CA GLY A 209 12.14 13.10 -11.09
C GLY A 209 11.51 14.41 -11.55
N LEU A 210 10.20 14.45 -11.78
CA LEU A 210 9.47 15.63 -12.25
C LEU A 210 8.72 16.29 -11.09
N ASP A 211 9.03 17.56 -10.82
CA ASP A 211 8.28 18.36 -9.87
C ASP A 211 7.11 19.07 -10.57
N ILE A 212 5.89 18.66 -10.24
CA ILE A 212 4.66 19.19 -10.84
C ILE A 212 3.86 20.08 -9.90
N THR A 213 4.34 20.32 -8.67
CA THR A 213 3.58 20.97 -7.59
C THR A 213 3.01 22.33 -8.00
N CYS A 214 3.75 23.10 -8.81
CA CYS A 214 3.33 24.42 -9.30
C CYS A 214 2.91 24.47 -10.78
N CYS A 215 2.93 23.36 -11.50
CA CYS A 215 2.74 23.35 -12.96
C CYS A 215 1.83 22.22 -13.44
N HIS A 216 0.70 22.00 -12.76
CA HIS A 216 -0.31 21.04 -13.19
C HIS A 216 -1.72 21.61 -13.18
N GLU A 217 -2.60 20.96 -13.93
CA GLU A 217 -4.04 21.11 -13.87
C GLU A 217 -4.64 19.78 -13.40
N LYS A 218 -5.48 19.84 -12.36
CA LYS A 218 -6.17 18.65 -11.87
C LYS A 218 -7.44 18.41 -12.68
N ILE A 219 -7.50 17.25 -13.33
CA ILE A 219 -8.63 16.85 -14.17
C ILE A 219 -9.65 16.04 -13.36
N SER A 220 -9.20 15.04 -12.61
CA SER A 220 -10.10 14.14 -11.87
C SER A 220 -9.41 13.55 -10.63
N ARG A 221 -10.22 13.00 -9.71
CA ARG A 221 -9.76 12.29 -8.53
C ARG A 221 -10.65 11.08 -8.25
N GLU A 222 -10.02 9.91 -8.10
CA GLU A 222 -10.69 8.66 -7.79
C GLU A 222 -10.23 8.10 -6.46
N LYS A 223 -11.19 7.71 -5.62
CA LYS A 223 -10.90 7.03 -4.35
C LYS A 223 -11.14 5.53 -4.49
N ILE A 224 -10.16 4.72 -4.13
CA ILE A 224 -10.27 3.25 -4.12
C ILE A 224 -10.00 2.75 -2.71
N ARG A 225 -11.06 2.26 -2.05
CA ARG A 225 -10.95 1.53 -0.78
C ARG A 225 -10.90 0.04 -1.05
N SER A 226 -9.93 -0.65 -0.46
CA SER A 226 -9.92 -2.12 -0.46
C SER A 226 -9.83 -2.64 0.98
N SER A 227 -10.70 -3.58 1.29
CA SER A 227 -10.78 -4.26 2.59
C SER A 227 -10.33 -5.73 2.51
N LYS A 228 -9.91 -6.20 1.34
CA LYS A 228 -9.57 -7.60 1.07
C LYS A 228 -8.36 -7.70 0.15
N ARG A 229 -7.38 -8.55 0.49
CA ARG A 229 -6.61 -9.24 -0.55
C ARG A 229 -7.51 -10.31 -1.17
N PHE A 230 -7.41 -10.49 -2.48
CA PHE A 230 -7.73 -11.76 -3.12
C PHE A 230 -7.04 -12.88 -2.33
N THR A 231 -7.79 -13.59 -1.51
CA THR A 231 -7.40 -14.88 -1.00
C THR A 231 -8.48 -15.83 -1.45
N HIS A 232 -8.11 -16.79 -2.28
CA HIS A 232 -8.90 -17.97 -2.64
C HIS A 232 -9.12 -18.88 -1.40
N LEU A 233 -9.42 -18.30 -0.24
CA LEU A 233 -9.38 -18.94 1.07
C LEU A 233 -10.45 -18.34 1.98
N SER A 234 -11.72 -18.46 1.59
CA SER A 234 -12.85 -18.36 2.53
C SER A 234 -12.75 -19.38 3.68
N SER A 235 -11.90 -20.41 3.55
CA SER A 235 -11.59 -21.40 4.58
C SER A 235 -10.56 -20.98 5.65
N PHE A 236 -9.83 -19.87 5.47
CA PHE A 236 -8.76 -19.48 6.43
C PHE A 236 -9.22 -18.63 7.62
N GLN A 237 -10.47 -18.14 7.62
CA GLN A 237 -10.97 -17.32 8.73
C GLN A 237 -10.92 -18.06 10.07
N LYS A 238 -11.09 -19.39 10.08
CA LYS A 238 -10.95 -20.22 11.29
C LYS A 238 -9.49 -20.40 11.76
N ARG A 239 -8.50 -20.25 10.88
CA ARG A 239 -7.06 -20.41 11.17
C ARG A 239 -6.35 -19.11 11.55
N LEU A 240 -7.01 -17.96 11.43
CA LEU A 240 -6.43 -16.66 11.82
C LEU A 240 -5.94 -16.68 13.27
N LYS A 241 -6.68 -17.32 14.20
CA LYS A 241 -6.32 -17.41 15.63
C LYS A 241 -4.98 -18.12 15.91
N VAL A 242 -4.48 -18.93 14.97
CA VAL A 242 -3.24 -19.73 15.12
C VAL A 242 -2.03 -19.02 14.49
N LEU A 243 -2.25 -17.95 13.73
CA LEU A 243 -1.16 -17.19 13.13
C LEU A 243 -0.53 -16.23 14.15
N PRO A 244 0.79 -15.98 14.08
CA PRO A 244 1.43 -14.91 14.84
C PRO A 244 0.70 -13.58 14.66
N TYR A 245 0.54 -12.80 15.74
CA TYR A 245 -0.23 -11.56 15.76
C TYR A 245 0.11 -10.59 14.61
N LYS A 246 1.39 -10.42 14.27
CA LYS A 246 1.83 -9.61 13.11
C LYS A 246 1.18 -10.05 11.80
N LYS A 247 1.10 -11.37 11.54
CA LYS A 247 0.45 -11.91 10.33
C LYS A 247 -1.06 -11.69 10.35
N GLN A 248 -1.71 -11.78 11.52
CA GLN A 248 -3.15 -11.47 11.65
C GLN A 248 -3.42 -9.98 11.38
N GLN A 249 -2.60 -9.09 11.92
CA GLN A 249 -2.75 -7.65 11.75
C GLN A 249 -2.52 -7.21 10.29
N GLU A 250 -1.55 -7.80 9.61
CA GLU A 250 -1.36 -7.63 8.16
C GLU A 250 -2.59 -8.06 7.36
N LEU A 251 -3.23 -9.17 7.74
CA LEU A 251 -4.43 -9.70 7.08
C LEU A 251 -5.69 -8.84 7.30
N LEU A 252 -5.77 -8.11 8.41
CA LEU A 252 -6.89 -7.22 8.76
C LEU A 252 -6.68 -5.76 8.33
N THR A 253 -5.52 -5.44 7.74
CA THR A 253 -5.18 -4.09 7.31
C THR A 253 -6.09 -3.65 6.16
N LYS A 254 -6.77 -2.51 6.32
CA LYS A 254 -7.56 -1.87 5.26
C LYS A 254 -6.70 -0.87 4.49
N PHE A 255 -6.97 -0.68 3.20
CA PHE A 255 -6.23 0.24 2.35
C PHE A 255 -7.15 1.30 1.75
N GLU A 256 -6.68 2.54 1.74
CA GLU A 256 -7.34 3.67 1.11
C GLU A 256 -6.36 4.36 0.16
N SER A 257 -6.60 4.19 -1.14
CA SER A 257 -5.75 4.77 -2.19
C SER A 257 -6.50 5.89 -2.88
N MET A 258 -5.84 7.03 -3.05
CA MET A 258 -6.33 8.16 -3.84
C MET A 258 -5.57 8.23 -5.16
N TYR A 259 -6.27 8.38 -6.26
CA TYR A 259 -5.69 8.53 -7.60
C TYR A 259 -6.05 9.89 -8.14
N TYR A 260 -5.07 10.63 -8.64
CA TYR A 260 -5.22 11.96 -9.20
C TYR A 260 -4.88 11.91 -10.68
N LEU A 261 -5.81 12.30 -11.55
CA LEU A 261 -5.52 12.54 -12.95
C LEU A 261 -5.17 14.02 -13.11
N VAL A 262 -3.97 14.30 -13.61
CA VAL A 262 -3.45 15.66 -13.78
C VAL A 262 -2.89 15.85 -15.18
N LYS A 263 -2.88 17.09 -15.67
CA LYS A 263 -2.18 17.50 -16.90
C LYS A 263 -1.05 18.46 -16.55
N ILE A 264 0.16 18.13 -16.98
CA ILE A 264 1.37 18.94 -16.77
C ILE A 264 1.37 20.11 -17.77
N LYS A 265 1.44 21.34 -17.23
CA LYS A 265 1.35 22.60 -17.97
C LYS A 265 2.64 23.04 -18.62
#